data_AF-R7I063-F1
#
_entry.id   AF-R7I063-F1
#
_cell.length_a   1.000
_cell.length_b   1.000
_cell.length_c   1.000
_cell.angle_alpha   90.00
_cell.angle_beta   90.00
_cell.angle_gamma   90.00
#
_symmetry.space_group_name_H-M   'P 1'
#
loop_
_entity.id
_entity.type
_entity.pdbx_description
1 polymer ?
#
loop_
_entity_poly.entity_id
_entity_poly.type
_entity_poly.pdbx_seq_one_letter_code
_entity_poly.pdbx_strand_id
1 'polypeptide(L)'
;MISYALQLQPHLSNNFTMILNEFSKYIQSKNEDITSGKSTGTKILCDWIKIVINKNPKNHVDKIVHKEIMLAENKSGDFLIVGKSESGRTLVNALYNYALSYEHYIMSKWLKNKKPQDFNSQN
;
A
#
# COMPACT_ATOMS: atom_id res chain seq x y z
N MET A 1 16.34 -13.51 3.60
CA MET A 1 15.52 -14.66 4.05
C MET A 1 14.10 -14.69 3.45
N ILE A 2 13.42 -13.56 3.23
CA ILE A 2 12.05 -13.53 2.63
C ILE A 2 11.98 -14.22 1.24
N SER A 3 13.05 -14.13 0.44
CA SER A 3 13.10 -14.69 -0.91
C SER A 3 13.04 -16.22 -0.98
N TYR A 4 13.48 -16.95 0.06
CA TYR A 4 13.60 -18.42 0.00
C TYR A 4 12.28 -19.12 0.37
N ALA A 5 11.55 -18.59 1.35
CA ALA A 5 10.25 -19.15 1.75
C ALA A 5 9.19 -19.00 0.63
N LEU A 6 9.22 -17.91 -0.13
CA LEU A 6 8.33 -17.69 -1.27
C LEU A 6 8.68 -18.55 -2.50
N GLN A 7 9.95 -18.97 -2.65
CA GLN A 7 10.38 -19.88 -3.72
C GLN A 7 9.81 -21.30 -3.56
N LEU A 8 9.51 -21.73 -2.34
CA LEU A 8 8.96 -23.06 -2.05
C LEU A 8 7.45 -23.18 -2.34
N GLN A 9 6.75 -22.06 -2.57
CA GLN A 9 5.30 -22.04 -2.87
C GLN A 9 4.99 -21.10 -4.04
N PRO A 10 5.25 -21.51 -5.29
CA PRO A 10 5.15 -20.64 -6.46
C PRO A 10 3.75 -20.05 -6.69
N HIS A 11 2.68 -20.75 -6.29
CA HIS A 11 1.31 -20.25 -6.36
C HIS A 11 1.06 -19.06 -5.40
N LEU A 12 1.69 -19.07 -4.22
CA LEU A 12 1.63 -17.95 -3.27
C LEU A 12 2.45 -16.75 -3.76
N SER A 13 3.61 -17.01 -4.37
CA SER A 13 4.43 -15.97 -5.01
C SER A 13 3.69 -15.21 -6.13
N ASN A 14 2.96 -15.94 -6.98
CA ASN A 14 2.17 -15.34 -8.06
C ASN A 14 1.01 -14.47 -7.52
N ASN A 15 0.35 -14.94 -6.47
CA ASN A 15 -0.73 -14.19 -5.80
C ASN A 15 -0.22 -12.87 -5.21
N PHE A 16 0.94 -12.90 -4.55
CA PHE A 16 1.56 -11.69 -3.98
C PHE A 16 1.95 -10.68 -5.04
N THR A 17 2.58 -11.15 -6.11
CA THR A 17 3.02 -10.30 -7.23
C THR A 17 1.82 -9.60 -7.86
N MET A 18 0.72 -10.32 -8.07
CA MET A 18 -0.51 -9.76 -8.62
C MET A 18 -1.13 -8.69 -7.70
N ILE A 19 -1.19 -8.93 -6.39
CA ILE A 19 -1.75 -7.96 -5.42
C ILE A 19 -0.87 -6.71 -5.34
N LEU A 20 0.45 -6.87 -5.25
CA LEU A 20 1.39 -5.75 -5.26
C LEU A 20 1.30 -4.94 -6.56
N ASN A 21 1.08 -5.60 -7.70
CA ASN A 21 0.91 -4.92 -8.98
C ASN A 21 -0.40 -4.11 -9.06
N GLU A 22 -1.50 -4.60 -8.51
CA GLU A 22 -2.74 -3.83 -8.46
C GLU A 22 -2.62 -2.65 -7.48
N PHE A 23 -1.99 -2.85 -6.32
CA PHE A 23 -1.72 -1.77 -5.38
C PHE A 23 -0.74 -0.73 -5.96
N SER A 24 0.30 -1.15 -6.69
CA SER A 24 1.28 -0.23 -7.29
C SER A 24 0.63 0.75 -8.28
N LYS A 25 -0.29 0.26 -9.12
CA LYS A 25 -1.08 1.11 -10.02
C LYS A 25 -1.94 2.11 -9.23
N TYR A 26 -2.56 1.65 -8.14
CA TYR A 26 -3.38 2.51 -7.31
C TYR A 26 -2.57 3.63 -6.65
N ILE A 27 -1.45 3.31 -5.98
CA ILE A 27 -0.63 4.33 -5.31
C ILE A 27 0.02 5.30 -6.31
N GLN A 28 0.39 4.84 -7.51
CA GLN A 28 0.88 5.70 -8.60
C GLN A 28 -0.16 6.76 -9.02
N SER A 29 -1.45 6.43 -8.96
CA SER A 29 -2.53 7.40 -9.24
C SER A 29 -2.70 8.47 -8.15
N LYS A 30 -1.94 8.37 -7.04
CA LYS A 30 -2.01 9.23 -5.86
C LYS A 30 -0.71 10.01 -5.60
N ASN A 31 0.18 10.11 -6.59
CA ASN A 31 1.46 10.80 -6.45
C ASN A 31 1.31 12.24 -5.96
N GLU A 32 0.34 12.99 -6.50
CA GLU A 32 0.08 14.38 -6.10
C GLU A 32 -0.35 14.49 -4.64
N ASP A 33 -1.20 13.57 -4.16
CA ASP A 33 -1.65 13.52 -2.76
C ASP A 33 -0.44 13.31 -1.81
N ILE A 34 0.55 12.50 -2.21
CA ILE A 34 1.79 12.30 -1.45
C ILE A 34 2.65 13.57 -1.45
N THR A 35 2.93 14.12 -2.64
CA THR A 35 3.87 15.25 -2.77
C THR A 35 3.31 16.58 -2.25
N SER A 36 1.98 16.71 -2.13
CA SER A 36 1.32 17.86 -1.52
C SER A 36 1.15 17.74 0.00
N GLY A 37 1.53 16.59 0.58
CA GLY A 37 1.34 16.30 2.01
C GLY A 37 -0.11 16.01 2.40
N LYS A 38 -1.02 15.85 1.44
CA LYS A 38 -2.43 15.54 1.69
C LYS A 38 -2.63 14.11 2.21
N SER A 39 -1.75 13.19 1.86
CA SER A 39 -1.81 11.79 2.31
C SER A 39 -0.42 11.16 2.39
N THR A 40 -0.28 10.09 3.17
CA THR A 40 0.92 9.25 3.22
C THR A 40 0.71 7.97 2.40
N GLY A 41 1.79 7.28 2.03
CA GLY A 41 1.71 5.98 1.35
C GLY A 41 0.95 4.95 2.18
N THR A 42 1.14 4.95 3.51
CA THR A 42 0.43 4.05 4.43
C THR A 42 -1.06 4.37 4.53
N LYS A 43 -1.45 5.65 4.52
CA LYS A 43 -2.85 6.05 4.46
C LYS A 43 -3.51 5.63 3.14
N ILE A 44 -2.80 5.79 2.03
CA ILE A 44 -3.26 5.34 0.70
C ILE A 44 -3.44 3.82 0.66
N LEU A 45 -2.56 3.04 1.31
CA LEU A 45 -2.73 1.60 1.48
C LEU A 45 -4.01 1.26 2.24
N CYS A 46 -4.25 1.94 3.38
CA CYS A 46 -5.48 1.74 4.16
C CYS A 46 -6.73 2.04 3.32
N ASP A 47 -6.72 3.14 2.57
CA ASP A 47 -7.84 3.54 1.70
C ASP A 47 -8.08 2.52 0.58
N TRP A 48 -7.01 2.01 -0.03
CA TRP A 48 -7.10 0.97 -1.04
C TRP A 48 -7.72 -0.32 -0.47
N ILE A 49 -7.22 -0.78 0.68
CA ILE A 49 -7.76 -1.97 1.35
C ILE A 49 -9.23 -1.77 1.73
N LYS A 50 -9.59 -0.58 2.24
CA LYS A 50 -10.99 -0.23 2.57
C LYS A 50 -11.89 -0.32 1.34
N ILE A 51 -11.45 0.21 0.20
CA ILE A 51 -12.19 0.10 -1.08
C ILE A 51 -12.36 -1.37 -1.48
N VAL A 52 -11.30 -2.18 -1.38
CA VAL A 52 -11.33 -3.59 -1.78
C VAL A 52 -12.22 -4.43 -0.87
N ILE A 53 -12.16 -4.22 0.45
CA ILE A 53 -12.95 -4.97 1.43
C ILE A 53 -14.43 -4.58 1.40
N ASN A 54 -14.75 -3.30 1.13
CA ASN A 54 -16.14 -2.83 1.13
C ASN A 54 -16.92 -3.13 -0.16
N LYS A 55 -16.24 -3.57 -1.23
CA LYS A 55 -16.91 -4.02 -2.46
C LYS A 55 -17.05 -5.55 -2.47
N ASN A 56 -18.08 -6.04 -3.17
CA ASN A 56 -18.24 -7.47 -3.39
C ASN A 56 -17.03 -8.02 -4.20
N PRO A 57 -16.32 -9.06 -3.73
CA PRO A 57 -15.11 -9.53 -4.38
C PRO A 57 -15.41 -10.17 -5.74
N LYS A 58 -14.92 -9.54 -6.82
CA LYS A 58 -15.15 -10.01 -8.19
C LYS A 58 -13.93 -10.72 -8.75
N ASN A 59 -12.76 -10.10 -8.63
CA ASN A 59 -11.52 -10.62 -9.19
C ASN A 59 -10.70 -11.40 -8.15
N HIS A 60 -9.59 -12.00 -8.60
CA HIS A 60 -8.76 -12.83 -7.74
C HIS A 60 -8.04 -12.02 -6.65
N VAL A 61 -7.68 -10.76 -6.92
CA VAL A 61 -7.08 -9.85 -5.91
C VAL A 61 -8.08 -9.57 -4.80
N ASP A 62 -9.32 -9.21 -5.15
CA ASP A 62 -10.38 -8.94 -4.18
C ASP A 62 -10.60 -10.17 -3.28
N LYS A 63 -10.71 -11.36 -3.87
CA LYS A 63 -10.91 -12.62 -3.14
C LYS A 63 -9.78 -12.89 -2.15
N ILE A 64 -8.52 -12.68 -2.54
CA ILE A 64 -7.38 -12.88 -1.63
C ILE A 64 -7.39 -11.81 -0.53
N VAL A 65 -7.56 -10.53 -0.85
CA VAL A 65 -7.58 -9.45 0.14
C VAL A 65 -8.67 -9.70 1.17
N HIS A 66 -9.89 -10.05 0.73
CA HIS A 66 -10.99 -10.42 1.63
C HIS A 66 -10.64 -11.62 2.52
N LYS A 67 -10.03 -12.66 1.96
CA LYS A 67 -9.67 -13.88 2.68
C LYS A 67 -8.54 -13.67 3.69
N GLU A 68 -7.52 -12.91 3.32
CA GLU A 68 -6.24 -12.85 4.03
C GLU A 68 -6.06 -11.61 4.91
N ILE A 69 -6.80 -10.53 4.65
CA ILE A 69 -6.61 -9.24 5.32
C ILE A 69 -7.88 -8.85 6.09
N MET A 70 -7.67 -8.32 7.29
CA MET A 70 -8.68 -7.62 8.09
C MET A 70 -8.26 -6.16 8.22
N LEU A 71 -9.25 -5.27 8.11
CA LEU A 71 -9.11 -3.84 8.37
C LEU A 71 -10.03 -3.46 9.52
N ALA A 72 -9.51 -2.75 10.51
CA ALA A 72 -10.28 -2.05 11.52
C ALA A 72 -9.97 -0.56 11.46
N GLU A 73 -10.97 0.28 11.68
CA GLU A 73 -10.85 1.73 11.70
C GLU A 73 -11.58 2.25 12.92
N ASN A 74 -10.94 3.12 13.71
CA ASN A 74 -11.58 3.76 14.85
C ASN A 74 -12.32 5.04 14.41
N LYS A 75 -13.04 5.68 15.35
CA LYS A 75 -13.79 6.91 15.06
C LYS A 75 -12.90 8.12 14.71
N SER A 76 -11.63 8.08 15.07
CA SER A 76 -10.64 9.12 14.76
C SER A 76 -10.04 8.95 13.36
N GLY A 77 -10.38 7.86 12.66
CA GLY A 77 -9.78 7.52 11.37
C GLY A 77 -8.40 6.88 11.50
N ASP A 78 -8.04 6.34 12.67
CA ASP A 78 -6.86 5.48 12.78
C ASP A 78 -7.22 4.07 12.30
N PHE A 79 -6.29 3.45 11.56
CA PHE A 79 -6.51 2.15 10.95
C PHE A 79 -5.57 1.10 11.52
N LEU A 80 -6.06 -0.13 11.58
CA LEU A 80 -5.29 -1.33 11.87
C LEU A 80 -5.49 -2.33 10.72
N ILE A 81 -4.41 -2.67 10.03
CA ILE A 81 -4.38 -3.70 8.99
C ILE A 81 -3.72 -4.95 9.58
N VAL A 82 -4.41 -6.09 9.54
CA VAL A 82 -3.90 -7.36 10.09
C VAL A 82 -4.07 -8.48 9.08
N GLY A 83 -3.05 -9.33 8.96
CA GLY A 83 -3.12 -10.58 8.23
C GLY A 83 -3.81 -11.67 9.06
N LYS A 84 -4.86 -12.28 8.52
CA LYS A 84 -5.65 -13.34 9.16
C LYS A 84 -4.90 -14.67 9.26
N SER A 85 -3.95 -14.92 8.36
CA SER A 85 -3.11 -16.12 8.30
C SER A 85 -1.62 -15.75 8.25
N GLU A 86 -0.73 -16.74 8.21
CA GLU A 86 0.71 -16.50 8.04
C GLU A 86 1.05 -15.88 6.67
N SER A 87 0.44 -16.38 5.60
CA SER A 87 0.56 -15.76 4.28
C SER A 87 -0.07 -14.36 4.29
N GLY A 88 -1.21 -14.18 4.94
CA GLY A 88 -1.83 -12.86 5.12
C GLY A 88 -0.91 -11.87 5.85
N ARG A 89 -0.22 -12.28 6.92
CA ARG A 89 0.74 -11.43 7.64
C ARG A 89 1.93 -11.05 6.75
N THR A 90 2.43 -12.00 5.97
CA THR A 90 3.50 -11.74 5.00
C THR A 90 3.04 -10.76 3.93
N LEU A 91 1.80 -10.88 3.45
CA LEU A 91 1.20 -9.99 2.46
C LEU A 91 1.05 -8.56 3.00
N VAL A 92 0.50 -8.41 4.20
CA VAL A 92 0.36 -7.10 4.87
C VAL A 92 1.72 -6.44 5.04
N ASN A 93 2.73 -7.19 5.50
CA ASN A 93 4.09 -6.66 5.64
C ASN A 93 4.69 -6.24 4.28
N ALA A 94 4.47 -7.02 3.22
CA ALA A 94 4.94 -6.67 1.89
C ALA A 94 4.28 -5.38 1.36
N LEU A 95 2.95 -5.27 1.49
CA LEU A 95 2.18 -4.09 1.10
C LEU A 95 2.61 -2.84 1.87
N TYR A 96 2.79 -2.97 3.19
CA TYR A 96 3.22 -1.87 4.06
C TYR A 96 4.61 -1.36 3.68
N ASN A 97 5.58 -2.27 3.53
CA ASN A 97 6.94 -1.89 3.13
C ASN A 97 6.99 -1.29 1.73
N TYR A 98 6.16 -1.79 0.80
CA TYR A 98 6.02 -1.20 -0.52
C TYR A 98 5.49 0.23 -0.45
N ALA A 99 4.42 0.46 0.32
CA ALA A 99 3.81 1.78 0.49
C ALA A 99 4.81 2.81 1.04
N LEU A 100 5.54 2.45 2.11
CA LEU A 100 6.60 3.30 2.69
C LEU A 100 7.72 3.59 1.69
N SER A 101 8.22 2.55 1.01
CA SER A 101 9.31 2.70 0.04
C SER A 101 8.89 3.57 -1.14
N TYR A 102 7.64 3.43 -1.59
CA TYR A 102 7.09 4.21 -2.69
C TYR A 102 6.94 5.70 -2.32
N GLU A 103 6.45 5.98 -1.11
CA GLU A 103 6.36 7.35 -0.58
C GLU A 103 7.75 8.03 -0.54
N HIS A 104 8.75 7.35 0.01
CA HIS A 104 10.12 7.87 0.00
C HIS A 104 10.65 8.11 -1.42
N TYR A 105 10.39 7.18 -2.34
CA TYR A 105 10.80 7.32 -3.73
C TYR A 105 10.16 8.53 -4.40
N ILE A 106 8.84 8.71 -4.28
CA ILE A 106 8.14 9.80 -4.96
C ILE A 106 8.48 11.15 -4.34
N MET A 107 8.62 11.22 -3.01
CA MET A 107 9.04 12.44 -2.31
C MET A 107 10.47 12.83 -2.71
N SER A 108 11.38 11.85 -2.79
CA SER A 108 12.76 12.10 -3.27
C SER A 108 12.78 12.60 -4.71
N LYS A 109 11.91 12.05 -5.58
CA LYS A 109 11.77 12.51 -6.97
C LYS A 109 11.22 13.94 -7.03
N TRP A 110 10.25 14.27 -6.19
CA TRP A 110 9.68 15.61 -6.08
C TRP A 110 10.71 16.65 -5.61
N LEU A 111 11.48 16.32 -4.57
CA LEU A 111 12.52 17.19 -4.00
C LEU A 111 13.62 17.55 -5.00
N LYS A 112 13.98 16.64 -5.93
CA LYS A 112 15.03 16.89 -6.93
C LYS A 112 14.81 18.15 -7.77
N ASN A 113 13.56 18.55 -7.97
CA ASN A 113 13.19 19.70 -8.79
C ASN A 113 12.84 20.94 -7.95
N LYS A 114 13.09 20.91 -6.64
CA LYS A 114 12.78 22.03 -5.72
C LYS A 114 14.03 22.80 -5.35
N LYS A 115 13.90 24.11 -5.31
CA LYS A 115 14.89 25.06 -4.80
C LYS A 115 14.49 25.52 -3.41
N PRO A 116 15.43 26.01 -2.58
CA PRO A 116 15.11 26.54 -1.26
C PRO A 116 14.00 27.62 -1.28
N GLN A 117 13.95 28.45 -2.33
CA GLN A 117 12.90 29.48 -2.44
C GLN A 117 11.49 28.89 -2.61
N ASP A 118 11.35 27.69 -3.18
CA ASP A 118 10.05 27.04 -3.38
C ASP A 118 9.37 26.65 -2.06
N PHE A 119 10.12 26.63 -0.95
CA PHE A 119 9.62 26.35 0.39
C PHE A 119 9.27 27.60 1.20
N ASN A 120 9.68 28.79 0.72
CA ASN A 120 9.46 30.06 1.40
C ASN A 120 8.14 30.74 1.00
N SER A 121 7.39 30.15 0.06
CA SER A 121 6.11 30.66 -0.43
C SER A 121 4.95 30.19 0.46
N GLN A 122 4.93 30.62 1.72
CA GLN A 122 3.73 30.55 2.58
C GLN A 122 3.61 31.83 3.42
N ASN A 123 2.85 32.79 2.87
CA ASN A 123 2.01 33.72 3.64
C ASN A 123 0.57 33.31 3.39
#